data_AF-A0A1H2A0F9-F1
#
_entry.id   AF-A0A1H2A0F9-F1
#
_cell.length_a   1.000
_cell.length_b   1.000
_cell.length_c   1.000
_cell.angle_alpha   90.00
_cell.angle_beta   90.00
_cell.angle_gamma   90.00
#
_symmetry.space_group_name_H-M   'P 1'
#
loop_
_entity.id
_entity.type
_entity.pdbx_description
1 polymer ?
#
loop_
_entity_poly.entity_id
_entity_poly.type
_entity_poly.pdbx_seq_one_letter_code
_entity_poly.pdbx_strand_id
1 'polypeptide(L)'
;MTNLENLRKQARQLLRWHQERNYAVAERIRLAVPDYRGLSDKEILAQRFVLADAQLVLAREAGYRSWALLKAGVAQMPESAAPPDHDGPPALTRAEPQLFVSDISAACAFFEQELGFTVVFTHGDPPFYGQVRRDEVYLNLRHVCDPVYYGTVREDDQLLAASITVDNVKALYREYSAADVEFQQRLMRQPWGAHQFVVRDRDGNLILFSGA
;
A
#
# COMPACT_ATOMS: atom_id res chain seq x y z
N MET A 1 -20.68 -5.29 12.83
CA MET A 1 -21.90 -4.50 13.10
C MET A 1 -22.67 -4.21 11.81
N THR A 2 -23.40 -5.18 11.26
CA THR A 2 -24.22 -4.93 10.06
C THR A 2 -25.60 -4.42 10.47
N ASN A 3 -25.66 -3.27 11.15
CA ASN A 3 -26.91 -2.57 11.44
C ASN A 3 -27.18 -1.55 10.32
N LEU A 4 -28.43 -1.44 9.87
CA LEU A 4 -28.86 -0.52 8.83
C LEU A 4 -28.47 0.94 9.12
N GLU A 5 -28.44 1.36 10.39
CA GLU A 5 -27.98 2.70 10.76
C GLU A 5 -26.49 2.91 10.43
N ASN A 6 -25.66 1.91 10.73
CA ASN A 6 -24.23 1.94 10.42
C ASN A 6 -23.99 1.98 8.90
N LEU A 7 -24.73 1.19 8.13
CA LEU A 7 -24.62 1.21 6.67
C LEU A 7 -25.02 2.57 6.08
N ARG A 8 -26.01 3.26 6.65
CA ARG A 8 -26.35 4.64 6.25
C ARG A 8 -25.24 5.63 6.57
N LYS A 9 -24.58 5.50 7.74
CA LYS A 9 -23.42 6.33 8.10
C LYS A 9 -22.25 6.08 7.13
N GLN A 10 -21.95 4.83 6.83
CA GLN A 10 -20.91 4.45 5.87
C GLN A 10 -21.19 5.01 4.46
N ALA A 11 -22.44 4.97 3.98
CA ALA A 11 -22.78 5.51 2.65
C ALA A 11 -22.54 7.03 2.57
N ARG A 12 -22.89 7.76 3.64
CA ARG A 12 -22.63 9.20 3.73
C ARG A 12 -21.13 9.50 3.80
N GLN A 13 -20.37 8.70 4.54
CA GLN A 13 -18.92 8.84 4.64
C GLN A 13 -18.24 8.58 3.28
N LEU A 14 -18.68 7.56 2.56
CA LEU A 14 -18.18 7.26 1.21
C LEU A 14 -18.45 8.42 0.24
N LEU A 15 -19.66 8.98 0.26
CA LEU A 15 -19.99 10.18 -0.52
C LEU A 15 -19.08 11.37 -0.16
N ARG A 16 -18.85 11.59 1.13
CA ARG A 16 -17.96 12.67 1.61
C ARG A 16 -16.52 12.47 1.14
N TRP A 17 -15.97 11.26 1.26
CA TRP A 17 -14.63 10.96 0.77
C TRP A 17 -14.48 11.18 -0.75
N HIS A 18 -15.51 10.85 -1.53
CA HIS A 18 -15.53 11.17 -2.97
C HIS A 18 -15.50 12.69 -3.20
N GLN A 19 -16.33 13.46 -2.50
CA GLN A 19 -16.35 14.93 -2.59
C GLN A 19 -15.02 15.58 -2.20
N GLU A 20 -14.33 14.99 -1.22
CA GLU A 20 -12.99 15.39 -0.77
C GLU A 20 -11.87 14.94 -1.73
N ARG A 21 -12.22 14.26 -2.84
CA ARG A 21 -11.28 13.67 -3.82
C ARG A 21 -10.28 12.70 -3.18
N ASN A 22 -10.74 11.94 -2.19
CA ASN A 22 -9.93 10.90 -1.59
C ASN A 22 -9.82 9.72 -2.57
N TYR A 23 -8.64 9.50 -3.12
CA TYR A 23 -8.39 8.44 -4.10
C TYR A 23 -8.65 7.03 -3.56
N ALA A 24 -8.61 6.81 -2.25
CA ALA A 24 -8.86 5.50 -1.63
C ALA A 24 -10.27 4.93 -1.89
N VAL A 25 -11.23 5.75 -2.36
CA VAL A 25 -12.60 5.30 -2.63
C VAL A 25 -12.87 5.03 -4.11
N ALA A 26 -11.98 5.45 -5.02
CA ALA A 26 -12.24 5.40 -6.45
C ALA A 26 -12.36 3.96 -6.97
N GLU A 27 -11.47 3.06 -6.53
CA GLU A 27 -11.52 1.64 -6.88
C GLU A 27 -12.84 0.97 -6.45
N ARG A 28 -13.30 1.25 -5.21
CA ARG A 28 -14.57 0.73 -4.69
C ARG A 28 -15.75 1.15 -5.57
N ILE A 29 -15.75 2.41 -6.01
CA ILE A 29 -16.77 2.95 -6.92
C ILE A 29 -16.69 2.29 -8.30
N ARG A 30 -15.49 2.16 -8.87
CA ARG A 30 -15.24 1.51 -10.17
C ARG A 30 -15.82 0.10 -10.24
N LEU A 31 -15.56 -0.70 -9.20
CA LEU A 31 -15.98 -2.09 -9.15
C LEU A 31 -17.50 -2.21 -8.95
N ALA A 32 -18.08 -1.34 -8.15
CA ALA A 32 -19.46 -1.48 -7.70
C ALA A 32 -20.48 -0.67 -8.50
N VAL A 33 -20.12 0.36 -9.28
CA VAL A 33 -21.09 1.16 -10.04
C VAL A 33 -20.85 0.99 -11.54
N PRO A 34 -21.84 0.49 -12.33
CA PRO A 34 -21.62 0.15 -13.74
C PRO A 34 -21.12 1.32 -14.59
N ASP A 35 -21.65 2.51 -14.35
CA ASP A 35 -21.36 3.72 -15.14
C ASP A 35 -19.92 4.22 -14.94
N TYR A 36 -19.25 3.77 -13.87
CA TYR A 36 -17.86 4.13 -13.55
C TYR A 36 -16.86 3.06 -14.01
N ARG A 37 -17.32 1.97 -14.62
CA ARG A 37 -16.42 0.91 -15.09
C ARG A 37 -15.54 1.43 -16.23
N GLY A 38 -14.25 1.12 -16.14
CA GLY A 38 -13.25 1.52 -17.13
C GLY A 38 -12.77 2.97 -17.02
N LEU A 39 -13.26 3.73 -16.03
CA LEU A 39 -12.75 5.07 -15.73
C LEU A 39 -11.53 4.98 -14.79
N SER A 40 -10.54 5.83 -15.02
CA SER A 40 -9.41 6.07 -14.10
C SER A 40 -9.89 6.67 -12.79
N ASP A 41 -9.08 6.60 -11.73
CA ASP A 41 -9.48 7.16 -10.42
C ASP A 41 -9.80 8.66 -10.53
N LYS A 42 -9.00 9.38 -11.31
CA LYS A 42 -9.17 10.82 -11.55
C LYS A 42 -10.50 11.13 -12.23
N GLU A 43 -10.90 10.33 -13.22
CA GLU A 43 -12.18 10.50 -13.91
C GLU A 43 -13.35 10.18 -12.97
N ILE A 44 -13.26 9.12 -12.18
CA ILE A 44 -14.29 8.76 -11.17
C ILE A 44 -14.50 9.90 -10.18
N LEU A 45 -13.42 10.49 -9.66
CA LEU A 45 -13.47 11.59 -8.69
C LEU A 45 -13.90 12.92 -9.31
N ALA A 46 -13.80 13.07 -10.64
CA ALA A 46 -14.26 14.25 -11.36
C ALA A 46 -15.76 14.20 -11.71
N GLN A 47 -16.35 13.01 -11.77
CA GLN A 47 -17.76 12.84 -12.09
C GLN A 47 -18.67 13.12 -10.88
N ARG A 48 -19.93 13.43 -11.17
CA ARG A 48 -20.96 13.59 -10.13
C ARG A 48 -21.23 12.23 -9.48
N PHE A 49 -21.04 12.12 -8.17
CA PHE A 49 -21.37 10.95 -7.37
C PHE A 49 -22.42 11.34 -6.33
N VAL A 50 -23.51 10.60 -6.23
CA VAL A 50 -24.62 10.89 -5.31
C VAL A 50 -24.79 9.81 -4.25
N LEU A 51 -25.61 10.10 -3.23
CA LEU A 51 -25.86 9.15 -2.13
C LEU A 51 -26.40 7.79 -2.61
N ALA A 52 -27.18 7.78 -3.69
CA ALA A 52 -27.69 6.54 -4.27
C ALA A 52 -26.57 5.64 -4.80
N ASP A 53 -25.52 6.23 -5.39
CA ASP A 53 -24.35 5.50 -5.87
C ASP A 53 -23.55 4.95 -4.69
N ALA A 54 -23.33 5.74 -3.64
CA ALA A 54 -22.67 5.29 -2.42
C ALA A 54 -23.42 4.12 -1.74
N GLN A 55 -24.75 4.15 -1.74
CA GLN A 55 -25.58 3.04 -1.26
C GLN A 55 -25.47 1.80 -2.16
N LEU A 56 -25.37 1.99 -3.47
CA LEU A 56 -25.15 0.89 -4.42
C LEU A 56 -23.78 0.24 -4.21
N VAL A 57 -22.73 1.03 -3.93
CA VAL A 57 -21.39 0.51 -3.60
C VAL A 57 -21.47 -0.45 -2.43
N LEU A 58 -22.00 0.00 -1.28
CA LEU A 58 -22.13 -0.85 -0.09
C LEU A 58 -23.02 -2.08 -0.32
N ALA A 59 -24.09 -1.92 -1.11
CA ALA A 59 -24.95 -3.05 -1.46
C ALA A 59 -24.18 -4.15 -2.19
N ARG A 60 -23.41 -3.78 -3.23
CA ARG A 60 -22.65 -4.76 -4.02
C ARG A 60 -21.48 -5.35 -3.27
N GLU A 61 -20.78 -4.57 -2.44
CA GLU A 61 -19.74 -5.08 -1.53
C GLU A 61 -20.30 -6.14 -0.56
N ALA A 62 -21.55 -5.96 -0.12
CA ALA A 62 -22.25 -6.94 0.72
C ALA A 62 -22.90 -8.09 -0.08
N GLY A 63 -22.68 -8.19 -1.40
CA GLY A 63 -23.24 -9.24 -2.26
C GLY A 63 -24.66 -9.00 -2.78
N TYR A 64 -25.22 -7.81 -2.56
CA TYR A 64 -26.58 -7.45 -2.99
C TYR A 64 -26.55 -6.57 -4.25
N ARG A 65 -27.43 -6.87 -5.21
CA ARG A 65 -27.53 -6.08 -6.46
C ARG A 65 -28.13 -4.68 -6.27
N SER A 66 -28.76 -4.39 -5.12
CA SER A 66 -29.34 -3.08 -4.83
C SER A 66 -29.45 -2.81 -3.33
N TRP A 67 -29.50 -1.52 -2.97
CA TRP A 67 -29.70 -1.07 -1.59
C TRP A 67 -31.00 -1.58 -0.97
N ALA A 68 -32.08 -1.66 -1.76
CA ALA A 68 -33.37 -2.19 -1.28
C ALA A 68 -33.25 -3.65 -0.83
N LEU A 69 -32.52 -4.47 -1.58
CA LEU A 69 -32.29 -5.88 -1.24
C LEU A 69 -31.37 -6.04 -0.04
N LEU A 70 -30.34 -5.21 0.08
CA LEU A 70 -29.49 -5.18 1.28
C LEU A 70 -30.33 -4.85 2.53
N LYS A 71 -31.19 -3.84 2.47
CA LYS A 71 -32.09 -3.49 3.59
C LYS A 71 -33.00 -4.66 3.98
N ALA A 72 -33.56 -5.35 3.00
CA ALA A 72 -34.42 -6.51 3.24
C ALA A 72 -33.65 -7.68 3.87
N GLY A 73 -32.42 -7.93 3.41
CA GLY A 73 -31.55 -8.99 3.94
C GLY A 73 -31.08 -8.71 5.36
N VAL A 74 -30.66 -7.47 5.65
CA VAL A 74 -30.23 -7.05 7.00
C VAL A 74 -31.39 -7.12 8.01
N ALA A 75 -32.63 -6.86 7.58
CA ALA A 75 -33.80 -7.01 8.44
C ALA A 75 -34.14 -8.47 8.79
N GLN A 76 -33.59 -9.44 8.04
CA GLN A 76 -33.85 -10.88 8.21
C GLN A 76 -32.66 -11.65 8.80
N MET A 77 -31.47 -11.05 8.85
CA MET A 77 -30.28 -11.67 9.42
C MET A 77 -30.24 -11.49 10.95
N PRO A 78 -29.96 -12.55 11.73
CA PRO A 78 -29.56 -12.38 13.12
C PRO A 78 -28.25 -11.59 13.18
N GLU A 79 -28.11 -10.73 14.18
CA GLU A 79 -26.97 -9.84 14.35
C GLU A 79 -25.67 -10.64 14.41
N SER A 80 -24.87 -10.59 13.33
CA SER A 80 -23.53 -11.19 13.33
C SER A 80 -22.65 -10.44 14.31
N ALA A 81 -22.12 -11.16 15.29
CA ALA A 81 -21.15 -10.64 16.25
C ALA A 81 -19.98 -9.98 15.52
N ALA A 82 -19.59 -8.80 16.00
CA ALA A 82 -18.37 -8.16 15.55
C ALA A 82 -17.16 -9.09 15.84
N PRO A 83 -16.05 -8.96 15.09
CA PRO A 83 -14.79 -9.45 15.62
C PRO A 83 -14.63 -8.86 17.03
N PRO A 84 -14.24 -9.67 18.03
CA PRO A 84 -14.15 -9.19 19.39
C PRO A 84 -13.22 -7.99 19.42
N ASP A 85 -13.65 -6.92 20.09
CA ASP A 85 -12.71 -5.89 20.51
C ASP A 85 -11.63 -6.61 21.32
N HIS A 86 -10.37 -6.37 20.97
CA HIS A 86 -9.27 -6.87 21.77
C HIS A 86 -9.24 -6.06 23.07
N ASP A 87 -9.73 -6.65 24.18
CA ASP A 87 -9.63 -6.11 25.55
C ASP A 87 -8.17 -6.04 26.08
N GLY A 88 -7.18 -6.30 25.22
CA GLY A 88 -5.77 -6.19 25.54
C GLY A 88 -5.24 -4.76 25.41
N PRO A 89 -4.12 -4.43 26.08
CA PRO A 89 -3.45 -3.15 25.85
C PRO A 89 -3.04 -3.00 24.38
N PRO A 90 -2.95 -1.77 23.86
CA PRO A 90 -2.52 -1.54 22.48
C PRO A 90 -1.11 -2.12 22.26
N ALA A 91 -0.93 -2.85 21.15
CA ALA A 91 0.34 -3.43 20.74
C ALA A 91 0.73 -2.93 19.35
N LEU A 92 1.94 -2.38 19.21
CA LEU A 92 2.53 -2.04 17.92
C LEU A 92 3.11 -3.32 17.31
N THR A 93 2.69 -3.68 16.09
CA THR A 93 3.04 -4.97 15.48
C THR A 93 4.19 -4.90 14.48
N ARG A 94 4.33 -3.79 13.76
CA ARG A 94 5.39 -3.55 12.76
C ARG A 94 5.51 -2.07 12.38
N ALA A 95 6.64 -1.73 11.78
CA ALA A 95 6.85 -0.47 11.09
C ALA A 95 7.19 -0.77 9.62
N GLU A 96 6.58 -0.04 8.70
CA GLU A 96 6.70 -0.29 7.26
C GLU A 96 7.14 1.02 6.57
N PRO A 97 8.44 1.16 6.23
CA PRO A 97 8.97 2.35 5.57
C PRO A 97 8.24 2.71 4.28
N GLN A 98 8.22 4.00 3.95
CA GLN A 98 7.66 4.56 2.72
C GLN A 98 8.78 4.93 1.76
N LEU A 99 8.88 4.22 0.65
CA LEU A 99 9.80 4.52 -0.44
C LEU A 99 9.06 5.33 -1.49
N PHE A 100 9.64 6.47 -1.86
CA PHE A 100 9.06 7.36 -2.85
C PHE A 100 9.58 6.99 -4.24
N VAL A 101 8.67 6.70 -5.15
CA VAL A 101 8.97 6.17 -6.48
C VAL A 101 8.25 6.98 -7.56
N SER A 102 8.81 7.02 -8.77
CA SER A 102 8.19 7.71 -9.91
C SER A 102 7.23 6.82 -10.69
N ASP A 103 7.35 5.49 -10.58
CA ASP A 103 6.45 4.52 -11.21
C ASP A 103 6.29 3.29 -10.32
N ILE A 104 5.05 3.02 -9.87
CA ILE A 104 4.75 1.89 -8.98
C ILE A 104 5.01 0.55 -9.65
N SER A 105 4.68 0.40 -10.94
CA SER A 105 4.82 -0.87 -11.65
C SER A 105 6.29 -1.20 -11.87
N ALA A 106 7.09 -0.21 -12.26
CA ALA A 106 8.54 -0.37 -12.42
C ALA A 106 9.23 -0.66 -11.09
N ALA A 107 8.83 0.01 -10.00
CA ALA A 107 9.35 -0.27 -8.68
C ALA A 107 8.99 -1.69 -8.21
N CYS A 108 7.73 -2.12 -8.36
CA CYS A 108 7.31 -3.49 -8.07
C CYS A 108 8.14 -4.52 -8.83
N ALA A 109 8.36 -4.31 -10.14
CA ALA A 109 9.18 -5.20 -10.95
C ALA A 109 10.63 -5.30 -10.44
N PHE A 110 11.26 -4.18 -10.06
CA PHE A 110 12.59 -4.17 -9.45
C PHE A 110 12.63 -5.01 -8.16
N PHE A 111 11.70 -4.75 -7.24
CA PHE A 111 11.66 -5.47 -5.96
C PHE A 111 11.42 -6.97 -6.15
N GLU A 112 10.55 -7.37 -7.06
CA GLU A 112 10.28 -8.79 -7.33
C GLU A 112 11.43 -9.49 -8.06
N GLN A 113 11.92 -8.90 -9.14
CA GLN A 113 12.84 -9.57 -10.07
C GLN A 113 14.29 -9.51 -9.61
N GLU A 114 14.70 -8.42 -8.96
CA GLU A 114 16.09 -8.19 -8.57
C GLU A 114 16.32 -8.48 -7.08
N LEU A 115 15.36 -8.11 -6.22
CA LEU A 115 15.50 -8.25 -4.76
C LEU A 115 14.71 -9.41 -4.15
N GLY A 116 13.98 -10.18 -4.96
CA GLY A 116 13.26 -11.38 -4.53
C GLY A 116 12.09 -11.12 -3.57
N PHE A 117 11.50 -9.92 -3.62
CA PHE A 117 10.25 -9.62 -2.94
C PHE A 117 9.05 -10.17 -3.73
N THR A 118 7.87 -10.03 -3.16
CA THR A 118 6.57 -10.27 -3.82
C THR A 118 5.70 -9.04 -3.67
N VAL A 119 4.92 -8.69 -4.68
CA VAL A 119 3.90 -7.64 -4.58
C VAL A 119 2.75 -8.16 -3.70
N VAL A 120 2.48 -7.44 -2.61
CA VAL A 120 1.33 -7.72 -1.74
C VAL A 120 0.06 -7.14 -2.35
N PHE A 121 0.13 -5.87 -2.75
CA PHE A 121 -0.94 -5.18 -3.47
C PHE A 121 -0.41 -3.93 -4.19
N THR A 122 -1.16 -3.48 -5.19
CA THR A 122 -1.07 -2.15 -5.78
C THR A 122 -2.44 -1.48 -5.69
N HIS A 123 -2.46 -0.16 -5.54
CA HIS A 123 -3.69 0.60 -5.39
C HIS A 123 -3.71 1.83 -6.29
N GLY A 124 -4.86 2.03 -6.92
CA GLY A 124 -5.17 3.11 -7.83
C GLY A 124 -5.04 2.72 -9.31
N ASP A 125 -5.61 3.57 -10.16
CA ASP A 125 -5.57 3.44 -11.62
C ASP A 125 -5.38 4.82 -12.30
N PRO A 126 -4.15 5.15 -12.76
CA PRO A 126 -2.93 4.35 -12.64
C PRO A 126 -2.47 4.19 -11.17
N PRO A 127 -1.72 3.12 -10.81
CA PRO A 127 -1.32 2.89 -9.43
C PRO A 127 -0.47 4.02 -8.87
N PHE A 128 -0.85 4.53 -7.71
CA PHE A 128 -0.10 5.57 -6.98
C PHE A 128 0.42 5.08 -5.63
N TYR A 129 0.08 3.85 -5.24
CA TYR A 129 0.51 3.24 -4.00
C TYR A 129 0.64 1.73 -4.16
N GLY A 130 1.56 1.11 -3.43
CA GLY A 130 1.72 -0.34 -3.42
C GLY A 130 2.51 -0.81 -2.21
N GLN A 131 2.60 -2.12 -2.05
CA GLN A 131 3.38 -2.73 -0.99
C GLN A 131 4.06 -4.00 -1.52
N VAL A 132 5.32 -4.16 -1.16
CA VAL A 132 6.12 -5.36 -1.45
C VAL A 132 6.55 -6.02 -0.15
N ARG A 133 6.67 -7.34 -0.17
CA ARG A 133 7.10 -8.14 0.98
C ARG A 133 8.14 -9.18 0.58
N ARG A 134 9.15 -9.33 1.43
CA ARG A 134 10.02 -10.51 1.49
C ARG A 134 10.09 -10.97 2.94
N ASP A 135 9.76 -12.23 3.20
CA ASP A 135 9.66 -12.78 4.56
C ASP A 135 8.72 -11.92 5.44
N GLU A 136 9.21 -11.44 6.60
CA GLU A 136 8.49 -10.55 7.51
C GLU A 136 8.76 -9.05 7.25
N VAL A 137 9.46 -8.71 6.17
CA VAL A 137 9.83 -7.33 5.83
C VAL A 137 8.87 -6.77 4.78
N TYR A 138 8.25 -5.65 5.11
CA TYR A 138 7.27 -4.94 4.28
C TYR A 138 7.79 -3.54 3.96
N LEU A 139 7.73 -3.18 2.68
CA LEU A 139 8.06 -1.85 2.19
C LEU A 139 6.85 -1.28 1.44
N ASN A 140 6.45 -0.07 1.80
CA ASN A 140 5.40 0.66 1.10
C ASN A 140 6.02 1.49 -0.02
N LEU A 141 5.41 1.44 -1.20
CA LEU A 141 5.79 2.20 -2.38
C LEU A 141 4.78 3.32 -2.58
N ARG A 142 5.25 4.57 -2.66
CA ARG A 142 4.41 5.74 -2.84
C ARG A 142 4.83 6.50 -4.08
N HIS A 143 3.90 6.66 -5.02
CA HIS A 143 4.13 7.49 -6.19
C HIS A 143 4.26 8.97 -5.80
N VAL A 144 5.28 9.63 -6.33
CA VAL A 144 5.49 11.08 -6.24
C VAL A 144 5.80 11.64 -7.63
N CYS A 145 5.19 12.78 -7.95
CA CYS A 145 5.43 13.44 -9.25
C CYS A 145 6.73 14.25 -9.27
N ASP A 146 7.16 14.72 -8.10
CA ASP A 146 8.30 15.62 -7.92
C ASP A 146 9.31 15.00 -6.94
N PRO A 147 10.60 15.35 -7.04
CA PRO A 147 11.62 14.92 -6.08
C PRO A 147 11.24 15.31 -4.64
N VAL A 148 11.36 14.35 -3.72
CA VAL A 148 11.07 14.55 -2.29
C VAL A 148 12.26 15.12 -1.51
N TYR A 149 13.46 15.07 -2.09
CA TYR A 149 14.68 15.64 -1.53
C TYR A 149 15.05 16.91 -2.30
N TYR A 150 15.57 17.90 -1.58
CA TYR A 150 16.06 19.14 -2.19
C TYR A 150 17.53 18.96 -2.64
N GLY A 151 17.81 19.27 -3.90
CA GLY A 151 19.17 19.18 -4.45
C GLY A 151 19.72 17.75 -4.43
N THR A 152 20.99 17.61 -4.06
CA THR A 152 21.74 16.35 -4.02
C THR A 152 21.88 15.77 -2.61
N VAL A 153 21.11 16.26 -1.64
CA VAL A 153 21.27 15.89 -0.22
C VAL A 153 21.18 14.39 0.03
N ARG A 154 20.35 13.67 -0.74
CA ARG A 154 20.23 12.22 -0.60
C ARG A 154 21.53 11.53 -1.00
N GLU A 155 22.13 11.97 -2.09
CA GLU A 155 23.38 11.40 -2.62
C GLU A 155 24.58 11.79 -1.77
N ASP A 156 24.66 13.05 -1.34
CA ASP A 156 25.77 13.61 -0.56
C ASP A 156 25.81 13.03 0.85
N ASP A 157 24.64 12.95 1.52
CA ASP A 157 24.54 12.49 2.92
C ASP A 157 24.14 11.01 3.04
N GLN A 158 23.95 10.32 1.91
CA GLN A 158 23.56 8.90 1.84
C GLN A 158 22.32 8.56 2.68
N LEU A 159 21.27 9.38 2.55
CA LEU A 159 20.04 9.24 3.34
C LEU A 159 19.32 7.92 3.04
N LEU A 160 19.22 7.06 4.05
CA LEU A 160 18.55 5.76 3.95
C LEU A 160 17.03 5.92 3.95
N ALA A 161 16.35 5.29 2.99
CA ALA A 161 14.90 5.16 2.95
C ALA A 161 14.41 4.01 3.85
N ALA A 162 15.22 2.97 4.02
CA ALA A 162 14.93 1.84 4.88
C ALA A 162 16.20 1.19 5.44
N SER A 163 16.07 0.57 6.61
CA SER A 163 17.08 -0.30 7.21
C SER A 163 16.44 -1.64 7.55
N ILE A 164 17.02 -2.71 7.02
CA ILE A 164 16.52 -4.08 7.11
C ILE A 164 17.54 -4.92 7.87
N THR A 165 17.08 -5.58 8.94
CA THR A 165 17.91 -6.53 9.69
C THR A 165 17.84 -7.91 9.03
N VAL A 166 19.00 -8.55 8.83
CA VAL A 166 19.16 -9.79 8.09
C VAL A 166 19.99 -10.79 8.91
N ASP A 167 19.46 -11.99 9.16
CA ASP A 167 20.14 -13.05 9.92
C ASP A 167 21.42 -13.56 9.21
N ASN A 168 21.43 -13.58 7.87
CA ASN A 168 22.60 -13.98 7.06
C ASN A 168 22.89 -12.98 5.92
N VAL A 169 23.31 -11.76 6.29
CA VAL A 169 23.57 -10.67 5.35
C VAL A 169 24.63 -11.00 4.28
N LYS A 170 25.58 -11.88 4.60
CA LYS A 170 26.61 -12.35 3.64
C LYS A 170 26.03 -13.24 2.55
N ALA A 171 25.07 -14.10 2.88
CA ALA A 171 24.38 -14.91 1.88
C ALA A 171 23.52 -14.02 0.97
N LEU A 172 22.75 -13.09 1.55
CA LEU A 172 21.95 -12.13 0.78
C LEU A 172 22.82 -11.28 -0.14
N TYR A 173 23.99 -10.82 0.32
CA TYR A 173 24.93 -10.08 -0.52
C TYR A 173 25.41 -10.90 -1.74
N ARG A 174 25.66 -12.21 -1.57
CA ARG A 174 26.05 -13.09 -2.70
C ARG A 174 24.90 -13.32 -3.66
N GLU A 175 23.68 -13.47 -3.14
CA GLU A 175 22.46 -13.58 -3.94
C GLU A 175 22.31 -12.35 -4.85
N TYR A 176 22.35 -11.15 -4.26
CA TYR A 176 22.23 -9.90 -5.02
C TYR A 176 23.42 -9.66 -5.97
N SER A 177 24.63 -10.07 -5.59
CA SER A 177 25.79 -10.02 -6.50
C SER A 177 25.61 -10.94 -7.71
N ALA A 178 24.99 -12.13 -7.54
CA ALA A 178 24.73 -13.05 -8.64
C ALA A 178 23.59 -12.57 -9.55
N ALA A 179 22.68 -11.74 -9.02
CA ALA A 179 21.61 -11.08 -9.75
C ALA A 179 22.03 -9.73 -10.37
N ASP A 180 23.30 -9.34 -10.26
CA ASP A 180 23.87 -8.07 -10.78
C ASP A 180 23.18 -6.80 -10.23
N VAL A 181 22.71 -6.85 -8.98
CA VAL A 181 22.10 -5.69 -8.30
C VAL A 181 23.13 -4.59 -8.06
N GLU A 182 22.74 -3.33 -8.30
CA GLU A 182 23.60 -2.17 -8.03
C GLU A 182 23.80 -1.93 -6.53
N PHE A 183 25.07 -1.95 -6.10
CA PHE A 183 25.46 -1.61 -4.73
C PHE A 183 25.96 -0.17 -4.64
N GLN A 184 25.23 0.68 -3.91
CA GLN A 184 25.73 1.99 -3.47
C GLN A 184 26.92 1.83 -2.51
N GLN A 185 26.84 0.85 -1.62
CA GLN A 185 27.91 0.46 -0.72
C GLN A 185 28.02 -1.05 -0.73
N ARG A 186 29.19 -1.57 -1.10
CA ARG A 186 29.48 -3.01 -1.03
C ARG A 186 29.54 -3.50 0.43
N LEU A 187 29.40 -4.81 0.61
CA LEU A 187 29.46 -5.42 1.93
C LEU A 187 30.73 -5.04 2.68
N MET A 188 30.55 -4.38 3.83
CA MET A 188 31.64 -3.99 4.72
C MET A 188 31.27 -4.26 6.18
N ARG A 189 32.30 -4.46 7.01
CA ARG A 189 32.14 -4.59 8.45
C ARG A 189 32.26 -3.21 9.09
N GLN A 190 31.29 -2.85 9.91
CA GLN A 190 31.26 -1.59 10.64
C GLN A 190 32.07 -1.66 11.94
N PRO A 191 32.48 -0.50 12.51
CA PRO A 191 33.21 -0.46 13.78
C PRO A 191 32.49 -1.15 14.95
N TRP A 192 31.16 -1.16 14.94
CA TRP A 192 30.31 -1.86 15.91
C TRP A 192 30.07 -3.35 15.60
N GLY A 193 30.75 -3.90 14.59
CA GLY A 193 30.79 -5.33 14.31
C GLY A 193 29.81 -5.85 13.26
N ALA A 194 28.73 -5.12 12.95
CA ALA A 194 27.75 -5.51 11.95
C ALA A 194 28.35 -5.54 10.53
N HIS A 195 27.89 -6.47 9.70
CA HIS A 195 28.14 -6.49 8.26
C HIS A 195 26.98 -5.81 7.54
N GLN A 196 27.30 -4.87 6.66
CA GLN A 196 26.32 -4.00 6.02
C GLN A 196 26.63 -3.77 4.55
N PHE A 197 25.59 -3.71 3.72
CA PHE A 197 25.65 -3.21 2.35
C PHE A 197 24.41 -2.37 2.04
N VAL A 198 24.51 -1.49 1.05
CA VAL A 198 23.41 -0.60 0.64
C VAL A 198 23.11 -0.83 -0.83
N VAL A 199 21.84 -1.07 -1.14
CA VAL A 199 21.30 -1.14 -2.49
C VAL A 199 20.62 0.18 -2.82
N ARG A 200 20.76 0.61 -4.07
CA ARG A 200 20.04 1.74 -4.63
C ARG A 200 18.92 1.20 -5.53
N ASP A 201 17.68 1.63 -5.31
CA ASP A 201 16.59 1.30 -6.24
C ASP A 201 16.59 2.22 -7.48
N ARG A 202 15.67 1.96 -8.41
CA ARG A 202 15.56 2.71 -9.68
C ARG A 202 15.27 4.21 -9.50
N ASP A 203 14.66 4.58 -8.38
CA ASP A 203 14.33 5.97 -8.03
C ASP A 203 15.40 6.60 -7.13
N GLY A 204 16.47 5.87 -6.80
CA GLY A 204 17.59 6.30 -6.00
C GLY A 204 17.37 6.16 -4.48
N ASN A 205 16.32 5.48 -4.04
CA ASN A 205 16.14 5.17 -2.62
C ASN A 205 17.27 4.25 -2.15
N LEU A 206 17.85 4.58 -1.00
CA LEU A 206 18.93 3.79 -0.40
C LEU A 206 18.38 2.85 0.66
N ILE A 207 18.61 1.55 0.49
CA ILE A 207 18.11 0.49 1.36
C ILE A 207 19.31 -0.20 2.00
N LEU A 208 19.45 -0.04 3.31
CA LEU A 208 20.50 -0.68 4.10
C LEU A 208 20.08 -2.09 4.50
N PHE A 209 20.93 -3.07 4.24
CA PHE A 209 20.82 -4.43 4.77
C PHE A 209 21.92 -4.66 5.80
N SER A 210 21.54 -5.03 7.02
CA SER A 210 22.47 -5.15 8.16
C SER A 210 22.28 -6.48 8.87
N GLY A 211 23.38 -7.20 9.10
CA GLY A 211 23.39 -8.46 9.85
C GLY A 211 24.68 -8.64 10.66
N ALA A 212 24.72 -9.69 11.47
CA ALA A 212 25.92 -10.06 12.22
C ALA A 212 27.04 -10.59 11.31
#